data_AF-A0A3B0UWE0-F1
#
_entry.id   AF-A0A3B0UWE0-F1
#
_cell.length_a   1.000
_cell.length_b   1.000
_cell.length_c   1.000
_cell.angle_alpha   90.00
_cell.angle_beta   90.00
_cell.angle_gamma   90.00
#
_symmetry.space_group_name_H-M   'P 1'
#
loop_
_entity.id
_entity.type
_entity.pdbx_description
1 polymer ?
#
loop_
_entity_poly.entity_id
_entity_poly.type
_entity_poly.pdbx_seq_one_letter_code
_entity_poly.pdbx_strand_id
1 'polypeptide(L)' 'MENHNEKHCLFCKRDSEQVPLVHLDFKGKNYWICPQHIPVLIHDPSQLEGMIPDAENMQAG' A
#
# COMPACT_ATOMS: atom_id res chain seq x y z
N MET A 1 11.49 -24.00 -0.91
CA MET A 1 10.34 -23.49 -1.68
C MET A 1 10.11 -22.07 -1.19
N GLU A 2 10.66 -21.10 -1.89
CA GLU A 2 10.52 -19.69 -1.51
C GLU A 2 9.11 -19.25 -1.89
N ASN A 3 8.24 -19.12 -0.87
CA ASN A 3 6.97 -18.44 -1.00
C ASN A 3 7.30 -16.97 -1.29
N HIS A 4 7.40 -16.60 -2.56
CA HIS A 4 7.36 -15.22 -3.00
C HIS A 4 5.98 -14.68 -2.63
N ASN A 5 5.85 -14.24 -1.39
CA ASN A 5 4.72 -13.47 -0.92
C ASN A 5 4.83 -12.09 -1.59
N GLU A 6 4.45 -12.07 -2.86
CA GLU A 6 4.60 -11.04 -3.88
C GLU A 6 4.34 -9.63 -3.33
N LYS A 7 5.40 -9.00 -2.80
CA LYS A 7 5.36 -7.64 -2.25
C LYS A 7 5.30 -6.68 -3.42
N HIS A 8 4.13 -6.07 -3.62
CA HIS A 8 3.90 -5.09 -4.66
C HIS A 8 3.26 -3.85 -4.08
N CYS A 9 3.59 -2.69 -4.64
CA CYS A 9 2.88 -1.46 -4.33
C CYS A 9 1.38 -1.65 -4.57
N LEU A 10 0.57 -1.42 -3.54
CA LEU A 10 -0.87 -1.57 -3.59
C LEU A 10 -1.52 -0.73 -4.70
N PHE A 11 -0.92 0.41 -5.04
CA PHE A 11 -1.44 1.34 -6.05
C PHE A 11 -0.95 1.00 -7.47
N CYS A 12 0.37 1.01 -7.70
CA CYS A 12 0.95 0.88 -9.05
C CYS A 12 1.43 -0.53 -9.41
N LYS A 13 1.27 -1.51 -8.51
CA LYS A 13 1.61 -2.93 -8.68
C LYS A 13 3.07 -3.25 -8.98
N ARG A 14 3.98 -2.27 -8.91
CA ARG A 14 5.43 -2.50 -9.04
C ARG A 14 6.00 -3.19 -7.81
N ASP A 15 6.93 -4.11 -8.03
CA ASP A 15 7.65 -4.86 -6.98
C ASP A 15 8.89 -4.12 -6.45
N SER A 16 9.62 -4.78 -5.56
CA SER A 16 10.86 -4.26 -4.96
C SER A 16 12.05 -4.17 -5.92
N GLU A 17 12.02 -4.84 -7.08
CA GLU A 17 13.06 -4.71 -8.10
C GLU A 17 12.87 -3.43 -8.93
N GLN A 18 11.61 -3.00 -9.08
CA GLN A 18 11.25 -1.80 -9.84
C GLN A 18 11.22 -0.52 -9.01
N VAL A 19 10.79 -0.59 -7.74
CA VAL A 19 10.70 0.56 -6.81
C VAL A 19 10.92 0.14 -5.37
N PRO A 20 11.44 1.02 -4.49
CA PRO A 20 11.44 0.74 -3.06
C PRO A 20 10.00 0.59 -2.55
N LEU A 21 9.79 -0.38 -1.67
CA LEU A 21 8.50 -0.63 -1.01
C LEU A 21 8.61 -0.29 0.48
N VAL A 22 7.61 0.41 0.96
CA VAL A 22 7.41 0.75 2.38
C VAL A 22 6.32 -0.16 2.93
N HIS A 23 6.57 -0.70 4.12
CA HIS A 23 5.62 -1.54 4.83
C HIS A 23 4.54 -0.69 5.46
N LEU A 24 3.29 -1.14 5.34
CA LEU A 24 2.14 -0.53 5.99
C LEU A 24 1.40 -1.59 6.80
N ASP A 25 1.34 -1.41 8.11
CA ASP A 25 0.45 -2.20 8.97
C ASP A 25 -0.86 -1.44 9.16
N PHE A 26 -1.98 -2.06 8.80
CA PHE A 26 -3.30 -1.50 9.03
C PHE A 26 -4.28 -2.61 9.41
N LYS A 27 -4.90 -2.47 10.59
CA LYS A 27 -5.84 -3.45 11.15
C LYS A 27 -5.28 -4.89 11.18
N GLY A 28 -4.00 -5.04 11.50
CA GLY A 28 -3.32 -6.34 11.57
C GLY A 28 -3.09 -7.01 10.20
N LYS A 29 -3.26 -6.26 9.10
CA LYS A 29 -2.91 -6.68 7.74
C LYS A 29 -1.70 -5.91 7.24
N ASN A 30 -0.84 -6.64 6.53
CA ASN A 30 0.37 -6.11 5.95
C ASN A 30 0.11 -5.70 4.49
N TYR A 31 0.44 -4.45 4.18
CA TYR A 31 0.42 -3.90 2.83
C TYR A 31 1.79 -3.33 2.47
N TRP A 32 1.97 -3.06 1.18
CA TRP A 32 3.17 -2.46 0.64
C TRP A 32 2.79 -1.29 -0.25
N ILE A 33 3.47 -0.16 -0.12
CA ILE A 33 3.27 1.03 -0.94
C ILE A 33 4.62 1.62 -1.31
N CYS A 34 4.80 2.10 -2.54
CA CYS A 34 6.05 2.77 -2.90
C CYS A 34 6.00 4.26 -2.53
N PRO A 35 7.16 4.91 -2.26
CA PRO A 35 7.22 6.32 -1.87
C PRO A 35 6.48 7.29 -2.78
N GLN A 36 6.41 6.99 -4.09
CA GLN A 36 5.68 7.81 -5.08
C GLN A 36 4.17 7.86 -4.83
N HIS A 37 3.59 6.89 -4.12
CA HIS A 37 2.15 6.82 -3.84
C HIS A 37 1.80 7.03 -2.36
N ILE A 38 2.79 7.27 -1.48
CA ILE A 38 2.54 7.74 -0.12
C ILE A 38 1.69 9.03 -0.09
N PRO A 39 1.87 10.01 -1.01
CA PRO A 39 1.01 11.19 -1.03
C PRO A 39 -0.48 10.89 -1.18
N VAL A 40 -0.85 9.82 -1.89
CA VAL A 40 -2.25 9.38 -2.01
C VAL A 40 -2.79 8.95 -0.65
N LEU A 41 -2.00 8.18 0.11
CA LEU A 41 -2.36 7.74 1.46
C LEU A 41 -2.60 8.94 2.42
N ILE A 42 -1.82 10.03 2.28
CA ILE A 42 -1.88 11.18 3.19
C ILE A 42 -2.96 12.18 2.76
N HIS A 43 -3.08 12.48 1.47
CA HIS A 43 -3.96 13.55 0.98
C HIS A 43 -5.36 13.08 0.59
N ASP A 44 -5.51 11.86 0.08
CA ASP A 44 -6.78 11.36 -0.48
C ASP A 44 -6.88 9.82 -0.37
N PRO A 45 -7.00 9.27 0.87
CA PRO A 45 -6.99 7.83 1.10
C PRO A 45 -8.16 7.08 0.44
N SER A 46 -9.24 7.78 0.08
CA SER A 46 -10.38 7.23 -0.66
C SER A 46 -9.97 6.62 -2.01
N GLN A 47 -8.89 7.09 -2.64
CA GLN A 47 -8.34 6.45 -3.86
C GLN A 47 -7.81 5.02 -3.63
N LEU A 48 -7.68 4.58 -2.37
CA LEU A 48 -7.29 3.24 -2.00
C LEU A 48 -8.50 2.33 -1.69
N GLU A 49 -9.72 2.83 -1.86
CA GLU A 49 -10.94 2.03 -1.75
C GLU A 49 -10.89 0.82 -2.69
N GLY A 50 -11.26 -0.36 -2.17
CA GLY A 50 -11.14 -1.63 -2.88
C GLY A 50 -9.71 -2.21 -2.94
N MET A 51 -8.67 -1.46 -2.59
CA MET A 51 -7.29 -1.98 -2.43
C MET A 51 -6.98 -2.31 -0.97
N ILE A 52 -7.40 -1.43 -0.05
CA ILE A 52 -7.38 -1.66 1.39
C ILE A 52 -8.83 -1.72 1.87
N PRO A 53 -9.27 -2.80 2.54
CA PRO A 53 -10.57 -2.82 3.18
C PRO A 53 -10.65 -1.70 4.21
N ASP A 54 -11.74 -0.92 4.19
CA ASP A 54 -11.96 0.21 5.11
C ASP A 54 -11.00 1.40 4.91
N ALA A 55 -10.43 1.54 3.70
CA ALA A 55 -9.59 2.68 3.34
C ALA A 55 -10.28 4.04 3.55
N GLU A 56 -11.60 4.09 3.31
CA GLU A 56 -12.46 5.27 3.51
C GLU A 56 -12.48 5.78 4.96
N ASN A 57 -12.16 4.93 5.93
CA ASN A 57 -12.09 5.28 7.36
C ASN A 57 -10.65 5.57 7.82
N MET A 58 -9.66 5.54 6.93
CA MET A 58 -8.30 5.99 7.24
C MET A 58 -8.29 7.51 7.38
N GLN A 59 -7.79 8.00 8.52
CA GLN A 59 -7.61 9.44 8.69
C GLN A 59 -6.45 9.92 7.82
N ALA A 60 -6.73 10.89 6.96
CA ALA A 60 -5.71 11.72 6.33
C ALA A 60 -4.93 12.46 7.44
N GLY A 61 -3.59 12.47 7.31
CA GLY A 61 -2.66 13.06 8.29
C GLY A 61 -2.24 14.48 7.94
#